data_AF-R6NKG4-F1
#
_entry.id   AF-R6NKG4-F1
#
_cell.length_a   1.000
_cell.length_b   1.000
_cell.length_c   1.000
_cell.angle_alpha   90.00
_cell.angle_beta   90.00
_cell.angle_gamma   90.00
#
_symmetry.space_group_name_H-M   'P 1'
#
loop_
_entity.id
_entity.type
_entity.pdbx_description
1 polymer ?
#
loop_
_entity_poly.entity_id
_entity_poly.type
_entity_poly.pdbx_seq_one_letter_code
_entity_poly.pdbx_strand_id
1 'polypeptide(L)'
;MGFIPMICPQCGAQIEIVDSRDFGFCSYCGTKIVRDKIVIEHRGSISLDHSAEIKNLLLRAGECMRMGDIDGAEKKYEQVLTMDYDNAIARRGLQELYRVIKEPNFSLAVTISKFYNKTTRVDVTIDGVHRGEIANGYNAKYKLEVGSHSVRLKIVSVPFYKLDFTVDIKDRFTKVNYLATCKIGNKIELSDC
;
A
#
# COMPACT_ATOMS: atom_id res chain seq x y z
N MET A 1 29.12 7.32 42.31
CA MET A 1 28.54 6.46 43.37
C MET A 1 27.83 7.38 44.34
N GLY A 2 26.50 7.34 44.38
CA GLY A 2 25.72 8.18 45.30
C GLY A 2 25.67 7.56 46.68
N PHE A 3 25.86 8.38 47.71
CA PHE A 3 25.64 8.01 49.10
C PHE A 3 24.37 8.71 49.57
N ILE A 4 23.50 7.98 50.26
CA ILE A 4 22.29 8.58 50.86
C ILE A 4 22.54 8.69 52.36
N PRO A 5 22.47 9.92 52.93
CA PRO A 5 22.60 10.12 54.35
C PRO A 5 21.35 9.59 55.07
N MET A 6 21.54 8.86 56.16
CA MET A 6 20.47 8.37 57.01
C MET A 6 20.93 8.28 58.47
N ILE A 7 19.98 8.26 59.41
CA ILE A 7 20.28 8.21 60.85
C ILE A 7 20.09 6.79 61.36
N CYS A 8 21.06 6.27 62.12
CA CYS A 8 20.94 4.97 62.77
C CYS A 8 19.89 5.03 63.89
N PRO A 9 18.82 4.20 63.85
CA PRO A 9 17.76 4.25 64.85
C PRO A 9 18.21 3.77 66.24
N GLN A 10 19.33 3.04 66.32
CA GLN A 10 19.80 2.45 67.58
C GLN A 10 20.79 3.34 68.34
N CYS A 11 21.65 4.10 67.64
CA CYS A 11 22.64 4.95 68.29
C CYS A 11 22.56 6.44 67.89
N GLY A 12 21.66 6.80 66.97
CA GLY A 12 21.50 8.18 66.49
C GLY A 12 22.61 8.69 65.58
N ALA A 13 23.61 7.86 65.25
CA ALA A 13 24.70 8.28 64.38
C ALA A 13 24.23 8.52 62.94
N GLN A 14 24.68 9.62 62.33
CA GLN A 14 24.50 9.87 60.91
C GLN A 14 25.44 8.93 60.13
N ILE A 15 24.88 8.14 59.22
CA ILE A 15 25.60 7.20 58.39
C ILE A 15 25.26 7.41 56.91
N GLU A 16 26.18 7.02 56.06
CA GLU A 16 26.02 7.06 54.61
C GLU A 16 25.98 5.63 54.08
N ILE A 17 24.87 5.24 53.45
CA ILE A 17 24.76 3.94 52.77
C ILE A 17 24.86 4.15 51.26
N VAL A 18 25.69 3.34 50.62
CA VAL A 18 25.85 3.31 49.16
C VAL A 18 24.50 2.96 48.52
N ASP A 19 24.08 3.76 47.55
CA ASP A 19 22.75 3.67 46.93
C ASP A 19 22.40 2.28 46.36
N SER A 20 23.41 1.50 45.94
CA SER A 20 23.22 0.18 45.34
C SER A 20 22.98 -0.97 46.33
N ARG A 21 22.99 -0.72 47.65
CA ARG A 21 22.79 -1.77 48.66
C ARG A 21 21.49 -1.54 49.46
N ASP A 22 20.68 -2.60 49.54
CA ASP A 22 19.38 -2.60 50.23
C ASP A 22 19.51 -2.63 51.76
N PHE A 23 20.72 -2.90 52.24
CA PHE A 23 21.07 -2.85 53.64
C PHE A 23 22.51 -2.36 53.82
N GLY A 24 22.81 -1.76 54.96
CA GLY A 24 24.15 -1.41 55.39
C GLY A 24 24.32 -1.66 56.88
N PHE A 25 25.54 -1.49 57.37
CA PHE A 25 25.84 -1.61 58.79
C PHE A 25 26.29 -0.25 59.30
N CYS A 26 25.78 0.15 60.48
CA CYS A 26 26.25 1.35 61.14
C CYS A 26 27.70 1.14 61.58
N SER A 27 28.63 1.94 61.08
CA SER A 27 30.06 1.86 61.45
C SER A 27 30.32 2.12 62.93
N TYR A 28 29.37 2.73 63.66
CA TYR A 28 29.55 3.12 65.05
C TYR A 28 29.06 2.06 66.05
N CYS A 29 27.97 1.35 65.75
CA CYS A 29 27.40 0.35 66.68
C CYS A 29 27.23 -1.04 66.08
N GLY A 30 27.55 -1.22 64.79
CA GLY A 30 27.42 -2.50 64.09
C GLY A 30 25.99 -2.89 63.72
N THR A 31 24.97 -2.10 64.11
CA THR A 31 23.57 -2.39 63.79
C THR A 31 23.33 -2.44 62.28
N LYS A 32 22.69 -3.52 61.81
CA LYS A 32 22.24 -3.66 60.43
C LYS A 32 21.03 -2.76 60.18
N ILE A 33 21.12 -1.90 59.18
CA ILE A 33 20.03 -1.02 58.76
C ILE A 33 19.55 -1.47 57.38
N VAL A 34 18.24 -1.68 57.25
CA VAL A 34 17.59 -2.12 56.01
C VAL A 34 16.73 -0.97 55.49
N ARG A 35 16.72 -0.76 54.18
CA ARG A 35 15.82 0.20 53.54
C ARG A 35 14.51 -0.49 53.17
N ASP A 36 13.39 0.13 53.53
CA ASP A 36 12.09 -0.26 52.98
C ASP A 36 11.98 0.29 51.55
N LYS A 37 11.95 -0.62 50.57
CA LYS A 37 11.62 -0.28 49.18
C LYS A 37 10.09 -0.29 49.04
N ILE A 38 9.52 0.87 48.78
CA ILE A 38 8.12 0.97 48.36
C ILE A 38 8.07 0.62 46.86
N VAL A 39 7.51 -0.55 46.53
CA VAL A 39 7.23 -0.93 45.13
C VAL A 39 5.86 -0.40 44.76
N ILE A 40 5.81 0.60 43.87
CA ILE A 40 4.55 1.13 43.34
C ILE A 40 4.16 0.29 42.11
N GLU A 41 3.31 -0.72 42.32
CA GLU A 41 2.70 -1.46 41.21
C GLU A 41 1.52 -0.67 40.63
N HIS A 42 1.67 -0.13 39.42
CA HIS A 42 0.54 0.39 38.67
C HIS A 42 -0.26 -0.77 38.08
N ARG A 43 -1.36 -1.16 38.74
CA ARG A 43 -2.35 -2.10 38.20
C ARG A 43 -3.51 -1.33 37.58
N GLY A 44 -3.65 -1.43 36.26
CA GLY A 44 -4.78 -0.88 35.51
C GLY A 44 -4.99 -1.68 34.23
N SER A 45 -6.24 -1.84 33.81
CA SER A 45 -6.57 -2.30 32.46
C SER A 45 -6.71 -1.07 31.56
N ILE A 46 -5.90 -0.99 30.52
CA ILE A 46 -6.04 0.06 29.50
C ILE A 46 -7.03 -0.47 28.47
N SER A 47 -8.25 0.07 28.44
CA SER A 47 -9.15 -0.08 27.30
C SER A 47 -8.93 1.11 26.38
N LEU A 48 -8.41 0.85 25.18
CA LEU A 48 -8.26 1.87 24.14
C LEU A 48 -9.56 1.92 23.32
N ASP A 49 -10.36 2.95 23.55
CA ASP A 49 -11.54 3.23 22.73
C ASP A 49 -11.13 4.07 21.51
N HIS A 50 -11.00 3.41 20.36
CA HIS A 50 -10.66 4.05 19.08
C HIS A 50 -11.88 4.65 18.35
N SER A 51 -13.09 4.61 18.92
CA SER A 51 -14.31 5.02 18.23
C SER A 51 -14.27 6.46 17.69
N ALA A 52 -13.77 7.40 18.49
CA ALA A 52 -13.63 8.80 18.09
C ALA A 52 -12.58 8.99 16.98
N GLU A 53 -11.48 8.26 17.06
CA GLU A 53 -10.40 8.29 16.06
C GLU A 53 -10.88 7.72 14.72
N ILE A 54 -11.54 6.56 14.75
CA ILE A 54 -12.16 5.92 13.58
C ILE A 54 -13.14 6.89 12.91
N LYS A 55 -14.02 7.52 13.69
CA LYS A 55 -14.99 8.50 13.14
C LYS A 55 -14.30 9.68 12.46
N ASN A 56 -13.24 10.23 13.06
CA ASN A 56 -12.48 11.34 12.48
C ASN A 56 -11.80 10.94 11.17
N LEU A 57 -11.17 9.76 11.13
CA LEU A 57 -10.52 9.24 9.93
C LEU A 57 -11.52 9.02 8.80
N LEU A 58 -12.68 8.44 9.08
CA LEU A 58 -13.74 8.22 8.09
C LEU A 58 -14.24 9.55 7.50
N LEU A 59 -14.45 10.57 8.33
CA LEU A 59 -14.83 11.91 7.87
C LEU A 59 -13.77 12.50 6.94
N ARG A 60 -12.49 12.45 7.36
CA ARG A 60 -11.38 12.99 6.57
C ARG A 60 -11.15 12.19 5.28
N ALA A 61 -11.41 10.88 5.27
CA ALA A 61 -11.35 10.06 4.07
C ALA A 61 -12.42 10.49 3.06
N GLY A 62 -13.64 10.77 3.53
CA GLY A 62 -14.72 11.31 2.70
C GLY A 62 -14.40 12.68 2.09
N GLU A 63 -13.76 13.58 2.85
CA GLU A 63 -13.31 14.86 2.32
C GLU A 63 -12.18 14.71 1.29
N CYS A 64 -11.21 13.81 1.52
CA CYS A 64 -10.21 13.48 0.50
C CYS A 64 -10.87 12.96 -0.79
N MET A 65 -11.89 12.10 -0.69
CA MET A 65 -12.65 11.65 -1.86
C MET A 65 -13.34 12.80 -2.60
N ARG A 66 -13.96 13.74 -1.88
CA ARG A 66 -14.58 14.94 -2.48
C ARG A 66 -13.58 15.82 -3.22
N MET A 67 -12.36 15.90 -2.71
CA MET A 67 -11.27 16.66 -3.31
C MET A 67 -10.55 15.90 -4.44
N GLY A 68 -10.89 14.62 -4.69
CA GLY A 68 -10.19 13.77 -5.66
C GLY A 68 -8.81 13.28 -5.19
N ASP A 69 -8.48 13.46 -3.90
CA ASP A 69 -7.26 12.96 -3.28
C ASP A 69 -7.42 11.46 -2.93
N ILE A 70 -7.28 10.61 -3.97
CA ILE A 70 -7.46 9.16 -3.87
C ILE A 70 -6.43 8.54 -2.92
N ASP A 71 -5.17 8.98 -2.97
CA ASP A 71 -4.08 8.48 -2.10
C ASP A 71 -4.28 8.86 -0.65
N GLY A 72 -4.71 10.10 -0.38
CA GLY A 72 -5.01 10.55 0.96
C GLY A 72 -6.25 9.88 1.56
N ALA A 73 -7.25 9.54 0.73
CA ALA A 73 -8.42 8.78 1.16
C ALA A 73 -8.05 7.33 1.50
N GLU A 74 -7.28 6.66 0.64
CA GLU A 74 -6.82 5.28 0.82
C GLU A 74 -6.09 5.09 2.15
N LYS A 75 -5.07 5.91 2.41
CA LYS A 75 -4.30 5.86 3.67
C LYS A 75 -5.18 5.94 4.92
N LYS A 76 -6.23 6.78 4.88
CA LYS A 76 -7.12 6.96 6.03
C LYS A 76 -8.04 5.76 6.23
N TYR A 77 -8.54 5.17 5.13
CA TYR A 77 -9.32 3.94 5.23
C TYR A 77 -8.46 2.76 5.71
N GLU A 78 -7.22 2.62 5.26
CA GLU A 78 -6.28 1.60 5.75
C GLU A 78 -5.98 1.78 7.25
N GLN A 79 -5.84 3.02 7.72
CA GLN A 79 -5.70 3.32 9.15
C GLN A 79 -6.93 2.89 9.95
N VAL A 80 -8.15 3.14 9.44
CA VAL A 80 -9.38 2.63 10.07
C VAL A 80 -9.37 1.11 10.15
N LEU A 81 -9.02 0.42 9.05
CA LEU A 81 -8.96 -1.05 9.03
C LEU A 81 -7.86 -1.65 9.91
N THR A 82 -6.86 -0.85 10.29
CA THR A 82 -5.84 -1.25 11.27
C THR A 82 -6.40 -1.27 12.69
N MET A 83 -7.39 -0.41 13.00
CA MET A 83 -8.04 -0.33 14.32
C MET A 83 -9.33 -1.16 14.40
N ASP A 84 -10.11 -1.18 13.34
CA ASP A 84 -11.36 -1.91 13.18
C ASP A 84 -11.36 -2.58 11.80
N TYR A 85 -10.84 -3.80 11.76
CA TYR A 85 -10.68 -4.57 10.52
C TYR A 85 -12.00 -4.84 9.80
N ASP A 86 -13.12 -4.96 10.53
CA ASP A 86 -14.45 -5.23 9.98
C ASP A 86 -15.26 -3.96 9.70
N ASN A 87 -14.63 -2.78 9.74
CA ASN A 87 -15.29 -1.53 9.45
C ASN A 87 -15.84 -1.50 8.01
N ALA A 88 -17.15 -1.68 7.87
CA ALA A 88 -17.81 -1.78 6.58
C ALA A 88 -17.69 -0.50 5.74
N ILE A 89 -17.60 0.67 6.38
CA ILE A 89 -17.47 1.96 5.68
C ILE A 89 -16.09 2.05 5.04
N ALA A 90 -15.03 1.70 5.78
CA ALA A 90 -13.67 1.74 5.27
C ALA A 90 -13.44 0.70 4.16
N ARG A 91 -13.95 -0.53 4.32
CA ARG A 91 -13.88 -1.57 3.27
C ARG A 91 -14.55 -1.12 1.97
N ARG A 92 -15.76 -0.56 2.07
CA ARG A 92 -16.49 -0.05 0.91
C ARG A 92 -15.77 1.13 0.27
N GLY A 93 -15.25 2.05 1.10
CA GLY A 93 -14.45 3.18 0.64
C GLY A 93 -13.24 2.76 -0.19
N LEU A 94 -12.45 1.79 0.30
CA LEU A 94 -11.32 1.24 -0.46
C LEU A 94 -11.77 0.54 -1.75
N GLN A 95 -12.85 -0.22 -1.73
CA GLN A 95 -13.36 -0.88 -2.92
C GLN A 95 -13.69 0.14 -4.03
N GLU A 96 -14.33 1.26 -3.69
CA GLU A 96 -14.59 2.34 -4.65
C GLU A 96 -13.29 2.99 -5.15
N LEU A 97 -12.32 3.26 -4.26
CA LEU A 97 -11.02 3.82 -4.65
C LEU A 97 -10.24 2.88 -5.58
N TYR A 98 -10.38 1.57 -5.42
CA TYR A 98 -9.73 0.57 -6.27
C TYR A 98 -10.32 0.51 -7.67
N ARG A 99 -11.49 1.11 -7.92
CA ARG A 99 -12.04 1.26 -9.28
C ARG A 99 -11.43 2.44 -10.03
N VAL A 100 -10.76 3.35 -9.33
CA VAL A 100 -10.14 4.54 -9.93
C VAL A 100 -8.77 4.16 -10.49
N ILE A 101 -8.71 4.02 -11.81
CA ILE A 101 -7.46 3.76 -12.53
C ILE A 101 -6.62 5.05 -12.52
N LYS A 102 -5.41 4.99 -11.96
CA LYS A 102 -4.49 6.15 -11.91
C LYS A 102 -3.57 6.19 -13.12
N GLU A 103 -2.97 5.04 -13.44
CA GLU A 103 -1.93 4.88 -14.43
C GLU A 103 -2.37 3.95 -15.58
N PRO A 104 -1.68 3.96 -16.73
CA PRO A 104 -1.91 2.98 -17.78
C PRO A 104 -1.81 1.54 -17.24
N ASN A 105 -2.78 0.73 -17.64
CA ASN A 105 -3.01 -0.63 -17.16
C ASN A 105 -3.05 -1.67 -18.28
N PHE A 106 -3.10 -1.22 -19.54
CA PHE A 106 -2.99 -2.09 -20.70
C PHE A 106 -1.79 -1.67 -21.55
N SER A 107 -0.89 -2.60 -21.85
CA SER A 107 0.23 -2.38 -22.76
C SER A 107 0.15 -3.33 -23.96
N LEU A 108 0.44 -2.82 -25.15
CA LEU A 108 0.52 -3.61 -26.36
C LEU A 108 1.85 -3.33 -27.07
N ALA A 109 2.68 -4.36 -27.19
CA ALA A 109 3.89 -4.34 -28.00
C ALA A 109 3.62 -4.95 -29.39
N VAL A 110 4.31 -4.47 -30.41
CA VAL A 110 4.19 -5.00 -31.77
C VAL A 110 5.53 -5.47 -32.29
N THR A 111 5.57 -6.71 -32.76
CA THR A 111 6.70 -7.28 -33.50
C THR A 111 6.26 -7.71 -34.88
N ILE A 112 7.02 -7.34 -35.90
CA ILE A 112 6.69 -7.63 -37.29
C ILE A 112 7.72 -8.58 -37.85
N SER A 113 7.26 -9.70 -38.43
CA SER A 113 8.14 -10.69 -39.05
C SER A 113 8.85 -10.12 -40.29
N LYS A 114 9.95 -10.76 -40.68
CA LYS A 114 10.81 -10.35 -41.81
C LYS A 114 10.11 -10.29 -43.18
N PHE A 115 8.89 -10.82 -43.28
CA PHE A 115 8.10 -10.89 -44.51
C PHE A 115 7.32 -9.60 -44.81
N TYR A 116 7.32 -8.64 -43.88
CA TYR A 116 6.65 -7.35 -44.05
C TYR A 116 7.67 -6.22 -44.20
N ASN A 117 7.20 -5.10 -44.75
CA ASN A 117 7.97 -3.87 -44.76
C ASN A 117 8.27 -3.42 -43.31
N LYS A 118 9.47 -2.94 -43.04
CA LYS A 118 9.86 -2.41 -41.73
C LYS A 118 9.03 -1.20 -41.29
N THR A 119 8.42 -0.49 -42.24
CA THR A 119 7.50 0.63 -41.97
C THR A 119 6.07 0.18 -41.67
N THR A 120 5.77 -1.11 -41.70
CA THR A 120 4.45 -1.65 -41.37
C THR A 120 4.08 -1.26 -39.94
N ARG A 121 2.82 -0.89 -39.74
CA ARG A 121 2.26 -0.50 -38.43
C ARG A 121 1.01 -1.31 -38.17
N VAL A 122 0.62 -1.38 -36.91
CA VAL A 122 -0.63 -2.02 -36.48
C VAL A 122 -1.54 -0.96 -35.91
N ASP A 123 -2.68 -0.77 -36.56
CA ASP A 123 -3.80 0.03 -36.06
C ASP A 123 -4.40 -0.62 -34.81
N VAL A 124 -4.64 0.19 -33.78
CA VAL A 124 -5.28 -0.23 -32.54
C VAL A 124 -6.59 0.53 -32.39
N THR A 125 -7.68 -0.22 -32.27
CA THR A 125 -9.00 0.30 -31.94
C THR A 125 -9.45 -0.32 -30.63
N ILE A 126 -9.89 0.50 -29.67
CA ILE A 126 -10.38 0.05 -28.37
C ILE A 126 -11.79 0.59 -28.19
N ASP A 127 -12.75 -0.29 -27.95
CA ASP A 127 -14.18 0.03 -27.81
C ASP A 127 -14.73 0.83 -28.99
N GLY A 128 -14.32 0.43 -30.20
CA GLY A 128 -14.71 1.11 -31.44
C GLY A 128 -14.00 2.44 -31.70
N VAL A 129 -13.19 2.94 -30.77
CA VAL A 129 -12.43 4.19 -30.94
C VAL A 129 -11.01 3.90 -31.41
N HIS A 130 -10.59 4.53 -32.50
CA HIS A 130 -9.19 4.43 -32.98
C HIS A 130 -8.25 5.10 -31.97
N ARG A 131 -7.23 4.37 -31.52
CA ARG A 131 -6.27 4.81 -30.49
C ARG A 131 -4.87 5.07 -31.05
N GLY A 132 -4.67 4.85 -32.35
CA GLY A 132 -3.40 5.08 -33.04
C GLY A 132 -2.78 3.82 -33.64
N GLU A 133 -1.56 3.99 -34.14
CA GLU A 133 -0.80 2.96 -34.85
C GLU A 133 0.53 2.67 -34.14
N ILE A 134 0.85 1.40 -33.94
CA ILE A 134 2.10 0.96 -33.31
C ILE A 134 3.05 0.43 -34.38
N ALA A 135 4.26 0.98 -34.41
CA ALA A 135 5.31 0.53 -35.33
C ALA A 135 6.04 -0.72 -34.79
N ASN A 136 6.76 -1.42 -35.67
CA ASN A 136 7.58 -2.58 -35.30
C ASN A 136 8.60 -2.25 -34.21
N GLY A 137 8.62 -3.04 -33.14
CA GLY A 137 9.54 -2.90 -32.00
C GLY A 137 9.12 -1.87 -30.97
N TYR A 138 7.96 -1.20 -31.16
CA TYR A 138 7.42 -0.24 -30.21
C TYR A 138 6.30 -0.86 -29.37
N ASN A 139 6.03 -0.21 -28.24
CA ASN A 139 4.84 -0.47 -27.43
C ASN A 139 3.99 0.78 -27.30
N ALA A 140 2.71 0.57 -27.04
CA ALA A 140 1.79 1.61 -26.61
C ALA A 140 1.17 1.21 -25.28
N LYS A 141 0.85 2.22 -24.46
CA LYS A 141 0.21 2.05 -23.15
C LYS A 141 -1.10 2.80 -23.14
N TYR A 142 -2.13 2.14 -22.64
CA TYR A 142 -3.49 2.65 -22.58
C TYR A 142 -3.99 2.61 -21.14
N LYS A 143 -4.73 3.64 -20.78
CA LYS A 143 -5.49 3.72 -19.54
C LYS A 143 -6.93 3.34 -19.85
N LEU A 144 -7.30 2.13 -19.47
CA LEU A 144 -8.63 1.57 -19.62
C LEU A 144 -9.35 1.61 -18.28
N GLU A 145 -10.64 1.90 -18.29
CA GLU A 145 -11.47 1.91 -17.07
C GLU A 145 -11.69 0.49 -16.53
N VAL A 146 -12.35 0.35 -15.37
CA VAL A 146 -12.74 -0.98 -14.88
C VAL A 146 -13.88 -1.51 -15.74
N GLY A 147 -13.70 -2.69 -16.32
CA GLY A 147 -14.65 -3.30 -17.21
C GLY A 147 -14.00 -4.21 -18.24
N SER A 148 -14.82 -4.63 -19.19
CA SER A 148 -14.41 -5.46 -20.32
C SER A 148 -14.28 -4.59 -21.56
N HIS A 149 -13.10 -4.62 -22.20
CA HIS A 149 -12.77 -3.76 -23.32
C HIS A 149 -12.52 -4.57 -24.58
N SER A 150 -13.15 -4.18 -25.68
CA SER A 150 -12.95 -4.80 -26.98
C SER A 150 -11.76 -4.17 -27.69
N VAL A 151 -10.75 -4.97 -28.01
CA VAL A 151 -9.54 -4.52 -28.71
C VAL A 151 -9.48 -5.14 -30.09
N ARG A 152 -9.33 -4.29 -31.11
CA ARG A 152 -9.14 -4.68 -32.50
C ARG A 152 -7.78 -4.22 -33.00
N LEU A 153 -7.05 -5.17 -33.58
CA LEU A 153 -5.78 -4.93 -34.27
C LEU A 153 -5.93 -5.15 -35.77
N LYS A 154 -5.33 -4.26 -36.55
CA LYS A 154 -5.28 -4.38 -38.01
C LYS A 154 -3.89 -3.99 -38.51
N ILE A 155 -3.34 -4.79 -39.42
CA ILE A 155 -2.08 -4.43 -40.09
C ILE A 155 -2.39 -3.33 -41.11
N VAL A 156 -1.72 -2.19 -41.02
CA VAL A 156 -1.90 -1.06 -41.94
C VAL A 156 -1.57 -1.50 -43.37
N SER A 157 -2.38 -1.06 -44.34
CA SER A 157 -2.30 -1.44 -45.76
C SER A 157 -2.66 -2.90 -46.10
N VAL A 158 -2.98 -3.74 -45.10
CA VAL A 158 -3.52 -5.09 -45.34
C VAL A 158 -5.04 -5.03 -45.29
N PRO A 159 -5.73 -5.27 -46.42
CA PRO A 159 -7.18 -5.30 -46.43
C PRO A 159 -7.71 -6.60 -45.81
N PHE A 160 -8.92 -6.53 -45.26
CA PHE A 160 -9.75 -7.65 -44.78
C PHE A 160 -9.33 -8.39 -43.50
N TYR A 161 -8.04 -8.49 -43.15
CA TYR A 161 -7.65 -9.14 -41.89
C TYR A 161 -7.72 -8.19 -40.69
N LYS A 162 -8.27 -8.70 -39.58
CA LYS A 162 -8.30 -8.06 -38.27
C LYS A 162 -8.23 -9.13 -37.18
N LEU A 163 -7.69 -8.78 -36.03
CA LEU A 163 -7.73 -9.59 -34.82
C LEU A 163 -8.54 -8.85 -33.76
N ASP A 164 -9.64 -9.44 -33.32
CA ASP A 164 -10.49 -8.93 -32.24
C ASP A 164 -10.26 -9.80 -30.99
N PHE A 165 -10.07 -9.18 -29.82
CA PHE A 165 -9.96 -9.85 -28.52
C PHE A 165 -10.45 -8.94 -27.40
N THR A 166 -10.58 -9.48 -26.19
CA THR A 166 -11.09 -8.75 -25.03
C THR A 166 -10.01 -8.60 -23.97
N VAL A 167 -9.99 -7.44 -23.31
CA VAL A 167 -9.16 -7.16 -22.13
C VAL A 167 -10.06 -6.82 -20.96
N ASP A 168 -9.96 -7.59 -19.87
CA ASP A 168 -10.73 -7.36 -18.65
C ASP A 168 -9.88 -6.65 -17.59
N ILE A 169 -10.32 -5.47 -17.18
CA ILE A 169 -9.73 -4.70 -16.08
C ILE A 169 -10.64 -4.84 -14.87
N LYS A 170 -10.17 -5.52 -13.83
CA LYS A 170 -10.96 -5.78 -12.61
C LYS A 170 -10.91 -4.61 -11.64
N ASP A 171 -9.73 -4.02 -11.51
CA ASP A 171 -9.42 -2.95 -10.57
C ASP A 171 -8.16 -2.19 -11.03
N ARG A 172 -7.76 -1.18 -10.25
CA ARG A 172 -6.57 -0.37 -10.50
C ARG A 172 -5.24 -1.11 -10.46
N PHE A 173 -5.20 -2.32 -9.90
CA PHE A 173 -4.01 -3.16 -9.83
C PHE A 173 -3.91 -4.12 -11.01
N THR A 174 -4.99 -4.31 -11.76
CA THR A 174 -4.99 -5.12 -12.97
C THR A 174 -4.05 -4.50 -14.00
N LYS A 175 -2.99 -5.22 -14.37
CA LYS A 175 -2.06 -4.85 -15.44
C LYS A 175 -2.03 -5.96 -16.47
N VAL A 176 -2.28 -5.62 -17.73
CA VAL A 176 -2.31 -6.56 -18.85
C VAL A 176 -1.30 -6.13 -19.90
N ASN A 177 -0.43 -7.03 -20.31
CA ASN A 177 0.53 -6.77 -21.39
C ASN A 177 0.42 -7.84 -22.45
N TYR A 178 0.33 -7.39 -23.69
CA TYR A 178 0.26 -8.25 -24.85
C TYR A 178 1.39 -7.93 -25.82
N LEU A 179 1.90 -8.98 -26.48
CA LEU A 179 2.72 -8.88 -27.67
C LEU A 179 1.92 -9.35 -28.88
N ALA A 180 1.69 -8.43 -29.82
CA ALA A 180 1.12 -8.72 -31.13
C ALA A 180 2.25 -9.00 -32.13
N THR A 181 2.28 -10.22 -32.68
CA THR A 181 3.26 -10.63 -33.68
C THR A 181 2.62 -10.75 -35.06
N CYS A 182 3.05 -9.93 -36.02
CA CYS A 182 2.60 -10.03 -37.40
C CYS A 182 3.36 -11.17 -38.12
N LYS A 183 2.67 -12.26 -38.43
CA LYS A 183 3.22 -13.48 -39.06
C LYS A 183 2.91 -13.52 -40.56
N ILE A 184 3.57 -14.43 -41.27
CA ILE A 184 3.33 -14.65 -42.71
C ILE A 184 1.85 -14.91 -43.00
N GLY A 185 1.36 -14.44 -44.14
CA GLY A 185 -0.05 -14.62 -44.54
C GLY A 185 -1.02 -13.63 -43.89
N ASN A 186 -0.58 -12.41 -43.57
CA ASN A 186 -1.43 -11.32 -43.07
C ASN A 186 -2.11 -11.61 -41.73
N LYS A 187 -1.49 -12.41 -40.86
CA LYS A 187 -2.05 -12.81 -39.55
C LYS A 187 -1.34 -12.10 -38.39
N ILE A 188 -2.09 -11.86 -37.32
CA ILE A 188 -1.57 -11.38 -36.04
C ILE A 188 -1.78 -12.49 -35.02
N GLU A 189 -0.73 -12.83 -34.29
CA GLU A 189 -0.79 -13.71 -33.12
C GLU A 189 -0.59 -12.88 -31.85
N LEU A 190 -1.35 -13.19 -30.80
CA LEU A 190 -1.24 -12.57 -29.49
C LEU A 190 -0.53 -13.52 -28.52
N SER A 191 0.29 -12.95 -27.66
CA SER A 191 0.93 -13.66 -26.54
C SER A 191 0.95 -12.74 -25.32
N ASP A 192 0.64 -13.28 -24.15
CA ASP A 192 0.78 -12.57 -22.87
C ASP A 192 2.27 -12.28 -22.58
N CYS A 193 2.56 -11.16 -21.92
CA CYS A 193 3.92 -10.72 -21.57
C CYS A 193 4.05 -10.29 -20.12
#